data_AF-A0A811G2L2-F1
#
_entry.id   AF-A0A811G2L2-F1
#
_cell.length_a   1.000
_cell.length_b   1.000
_cell.length_c   1.000
_cell.angle_alpha   90.00
_cell.angle_beta   90.00
_cell.angle_gamma   90.00
#
_symmetry.space_group_name_H-M   'P 1'
#
loop_
_entity.id
_entity.type
_entity.pdbx_description
1 polymer ?
#
loop_
_entity_poly.entity_id
_entity_poly.type
_entity_poly.pdbx_seq_one_letter_code
_entity_poly.pdbx_strand_id
1 'polypeptide(L)'
;MSVTPLVAFPMLHIRATGYPVHPVLGYWHRSSRVGVVSPNEADSVAAIPIAELADPSNRLTVEFDRWSGPAFRINDFIIWGFTGGLLDAMLYQAGWEQPWDSHKHYDLYDTLARSRNNERLT
;
A
#
# COMPACT_ATOMS: atom_id res chain seq x y z
N MET A 1 -5.87 -9.34 21.61
CA MET A 1 -5.64 -8.17 20.75
C MET A 1 -6.99 -7.75 20.18
N SER A 2 -7.38 -6.48 20.28
CA SER A 2 -8.65 -6.00 19.71
C SER A 2 -8.41 -4.86 18.74
N VAL A 3 -9.16 -4.86 17.65
CA VAL A 3 -9.23 -3.79 16.66
C VAL A 3 -10.67 -3.26 16.66
N THR A 4 -10.84 -1.95 16.74
CA THR A 4 -12.16 -1.32 16.62
C THR A 4 -12.32 -0.78 15.21
N PRO A 5 -13.34 -1.21 14.45
CA PRO A 5 -13.66 -0.57 13.17
C PRO A 5 -14.10 0.87 13.42
N LEU A 6 -13.45 1.82 12.76
CA LEU A 6 -13.78 3.25 12.84
C LEU A 6 -14.74 3.65 11.73
N VAL A 7 -14.45 3.24 10.50
CA VAL A 7 -15.26 3.57 9.33
C VAL A 7 -15.16 2.47 8.29
N ALA A 8 -16.30 2.16 7.66
CA ALA A 8 -16.36 1.40 6.42
C ALA A 8 -16.53 2.38 5.27
N PHE A 9 -15.63 2.36 4.30
CA PHE A 9 -15.68 3.24 3.15
C PHE A 9 -16.74 2.76 2.14
N PRO A 10 -17.21 3.66 1.25
CA PRO A 10 -18.00 3.25 0.09
C PRO A 10 -17.32 2.15 -0.72
N MET A 11 -18.14 1.38 -1.44
CA MET A 11 -17.65 0.31 -2.32
C MET A 11 -16.70 0.88 -3.37
N LEU A 12 -15.51 0.28 -3.46
CA LEU A 12 -14.53 0.57 -4.50
C LEU A 12 -14.36 -0.66 -5.38
N HIS A 13 -14.01 -0.47 -6.66
CA HIS A 13 -13.75 -1.57 -7.58
C HIS A 13 -12.26 -1.70 -7.83
N ILE A 14 -11.71 -2.91 -7.72
CA ILE A 14 -10.31 -3.18 -8.06
C ILE A 14 -10.18 -3.06 -9.59
N ARG A 15 -9.33 -2.15 -10.08
CA ARG A 15 -9.16 -1.91 -11.53
C ARG A 15 -8.77 -3.18 -12.31
N ALA A 16 -7.94 -4.04 -11.73
CA ALA A 16 -7.44 -5.24 -12.41
C ALA A 16 -8.49 -6.34 -12.59
N THR A 17 -9.43 -6.49 -11.64
CA THR A 17 -10.39 -7.61 -11.62
C THR A 17 -11.84 -7.19 -11.75
N GLY A 18 -12.15 -5.92 -11.48
CA GLY A 18 -13.52 -5.41 -11.38
C GLY A 18 -14.25 -5.85 -10.11
N TYR A 19 -13.63 -6.59 -9.18
CA TYR A 19 -14.32 -7.02 -7.97
C TYR A 19 -14.58 -5.85 -7.00
N PRO A 20 -15.79 -5.81 -6.40
CA PRO A 20 -16.13 -4.81 -5.40
C PRO A 20 -15.47 -5.14 -4.06
N VAL A 21 -14.92 -4.11 -3.40
CA VAL A 21 -14.33 -4.18 -2.07
C VAL A 21 -14.82 -3.02 -1.20
N HIS A 22 -14.93 -3.28 0.10
CA HIS A 22 -15.23 -2.27 1.12
C HIS A 22 -14.03 -2.15 2.07
N PRO A 23 -13.17 -1.14 1.88
CA PRO A 23 -12.11 -0.88 2.84
C PRO A 23 -12.70 -0.53 4.21
N VAL A 24 -12.08 -1.01 5.28
CA VAL A 24 -12.44 -0.66 6.65
C VAL A 24 -11.20 -0.13 7.36
N LEU A 25 -11.29 1.10 7.87
CA LEU A 25 -10.26 1.63 8.76
C LEU A 25 -10.49 1.11 10.17
N GLY A 26 -9.52 0.39 10.72
CA GLY A 26 -9.55 -0.11 12.08
C GLY A 26 -8.53 0.59 12.98
N TYR A 27 -8.88 0.80 14.23
CA TYR A 27 -7.98 1.29 15.26
C TYR A 27 -7.49 0.15 16.15
N TRP A 28 -6.18 0.01 16.25
CA TRP A 28 -5.53 -0.99 17.08
C TRP A 28 -5.08 -0.38 18.40
N HIS A 29 -5.83 -0.66 19.48
CA HIS A 29 -5.68 0.03 20.77
C HIS A 29 -4.34 -0.19 21.48
N ARG A 30 -3.79 -1.40 21.38
CA ARG A 30 -2.51 -1.77 22.00
C ARG A 30 -1.74 -2.64 21.03
N SER A 31 -0.63 -2.11 20.54
CA SER A 31 0.27 -2.85 19.67
C SER A 31 0.77 -4.12 20.37
N SER A 32 0.93 -5.17 19.59
CA SER A 32 1.50 -6.45 19.99
C SER A 32 2.32 -6.99 18.83
N ARG A 33 3.17 -7.98 19.08
CA ARG A 33 3.94 -8.59 17.99
C ARG A 33 2.98 -9.16 16.95
N VAL A 34 3.18 -8.77 15.69
CA VAL A 34 2.53 -9.34 14.51
C VAL A 34 3.57 -10.10 13.70
N GLY A 35 3.13 -11.11 12.97
CA GLY A 35 3.98 -11.97 12.16
C GLY A 35 3.16 -12.90 11.29
N VAL A 36 3.82 -13.58 10.37
CA VAL A 36 3.20 -14.58 9.50
C VAL A 36 2.65 -15.72 10.36
N VAL A 37 1.35 -15.97 10.25
CA VAL A 37 0.68 -17.13 10.89
C VAL A 37 0.75 -18.35 9.98
N SER A 38 0.55 -18.15 8.67
CA SER A 38 0.61 -19.20 7.64
C SER A 38 1.48 -18.74 6.47
N PRO A 39 2.65 -19.36 6.24
CA PRO A 39 3.51 -19.05 5.09
C PRO A 39 2.86 -19.36 3.72
N ASN A 40 1.80 -20.17 3.70
CA ASN A 40 1.05 -20.44 2.46
C ASN A 40 0.09 -19.31 2.09
N GLU A 41 -0.18 -18.38 3.01
CA GLU A 41 -1.11 -17.27 2.83
C GLU A 41 -0.41 -15.91 2.79
N ALA A 42 0.68 -15.75 3.55
CA ALA A 42 1.42 -14.49 3.62
C ALA A 42 2.93 -14.73 3.70
N ASP A 43 3.68 -14.07 2.81
CA ASP A 43 5.14 -14.14 2.77
C ASP A 43 5.80 -13.27 3.86
N SER A 44 5.15 -12.15 4.23
CA SER A 44 5.67 -11.17 5.18
C SER A 44 4.56 -10.39 5.87
N VAL A 45 4.79 -9.98 7.11
CA VAL A 45 3.92 -9.09 7.88
C VAL A 45 4.80 -8.06 8.59
N ALA A 46 4.47 -6.78 8.45
CA ALA A 46 5.17 -5.69 9.10
C ALA A 46 4.19 -4.64 9.62
N ALA A 47 4.52 -4.05 10.78
CA ALA A 47 3.86 -2.84 11.27
C ALA A 47 4.70 -1.64 10.86
N ILE A 48 4.16 -0.79 9.97
CA ILE A 48 4.88 0.35 9.41
C ILE A 48 4.38 1.63 10.09
N PRO A 49 5.28 2.48 10.63
CA PRO A 49 4.91 3.80 11.11
C PRO A 49 4.30 4.66 9.98
N ILE A 50 3.24 5.39 10.28
CA ILE A 50 2.60 6.31 9.31
C ILE A 50 3.62 7.34 8.79
N ALA A 51 4.53 7.82 9.66
CA ALA A 51 5.58 8.75 9.27
C ALA A 51 6.52 8.18 8.22
N GLU A 52 6.78 6.87 8.23
CA GLU A 52 7.62 6.21 7.22
C GLU A 52 6.88 6.09 5.88
N LEU A 53 5.57 5.81 5.90
CA LEU A 53 4.74 5.83 4.70
C LEU A 53 4.61 7.24 4.10
N ALA A 54 4.55 8.26 4.96
CA ALA A 54 4.43 9.66 4.56
C ALA A 54 5.76 10.28 4.11
N ASP A 55 6.89 9.63 4.37
CA ASP A 55 8.22 10.14 4.00
C ASP A 55 8.32 10.25 2.46
N PRO A 56 8.63 11.43 1.91
CA PRO A 56 8.78 11.63 0.47
C PRO A 56 9.78 10.68 -0.20
N SER A 57 10.80 10.21 0.52
CA SER A 57 11.81 9.28 -0.01
C SER A 57 11.27 7.86 -0.25
N ASN A 58 10.18 7.50 0.43
CA ASN A 58 9.50 6.22 0.26
C ASN A 58 8.36 6.29 -0.76
N ARG A 59 8.01 7.48 -1.25
CA ARG A 59 6.93 7.71 -2.20
C ARG A 59 7.45 7.65 -3.64
N LEU A 60 6.69 7.05 -4.53
CA LEU A 60 7.01 7.03 -5.97
C LEU A 60 5.73 6.88 -6.81
N THR A 61 5.80 7.30 -8.07
CA THR A 61 4.79 6.97 -9.07
C THR A 61 5.30 5.80 -9.90
N VAL A 62 4.51 4.73 -10.00
CA VAL A 62 4.81 3.60 -10.89
C VAL A 62 3.86 3.61 -12.08
N GLU A 63 4.33 3.12 -13.23
CA GLU A 63 3.54 3.02 -14.45
C GLU A 63 3.68 1.67 -15.13
N PHE A 64 2.60 1.22 -15.77
CA PHE A 64 2.60 0.09 -16.70
C PHE A 64 1.51 0.30 -17.75
N ASP A 65 1.83 0.03 -19.01
CA ASP A 65 0.92 0.23 -20.15
C ASP A 65 0.27 1.63 -20.14
N ARG A 66 -1.05 1.72 -19.91
CA ARG A 66 -1.80 2.99 -19.87
C ARG A 66 -2.16 3.44 -18.46
N TRP A 67 -1.60 2.79 -17.44
CA TRP A 67 -1.89 3.08 -16.04
C TRP A 67 -0.65 3.63 -15.34
N SER A 68 -0.86 4.64 -14.51
CA SER A 68 0.10 5.10 -13.52
C SER A 68 -0.60 5.34 -12.19
N GLY A 69 0.14 5.23 -11.10
CA GLY A 69 -0.40 5.45 -9.77
C GLY A 69 0.66 5.51 -8.68
N PRO A 70 0.26 5.96 -7.47
CA PRO A 70 1.16 6.06 -6.34
C PRO A 70 1.56 4.65 -5.85
N ALA A 71 2.80 4.55 -5.42
CA ALA A 71 3.36 3.40 -4.75
C ALA A 71 4.31 3.83 -3.62
N PHE A 72 4.62 2.87 -2.76
CA PHE A 72 5.50 3.07 -1.61
C PHE A 72 6.61 2.02 -1.61
N ARG A 73 7.85 2.45 -1.43
CA ARG A 73 8.98 1.55 -1.18
C ARG A 73 9.22 1.46 0.32
N ILE A 74 8.97 0.30 0.91
CA ILE A 74 9.08 0.07 2.35
C ILE A 74 9.67 -1.32 2.59
N ASN A 75 10.76 -1.43 3.36
CA ASN A 75 11.41 -2.71 3.68
C ASN A 75 11.74 -3.58 2.44
N ASP A 76 12.17 -2.93 1.36
CA ASP A 76 12.40 -3.50 0.01
C ASP A 76 11.15 -4.12 -0.65
N PHE A 77 9.95 -3.91 -0.11
CA PHE A 77 8.69 -4.14 -0.79
C PHE A 77 8.22 -2.88 -1.51
N ILE A 78 7.39 -3.10 -2.51
CA ILE A 78 6.67 -2.08 -3.25
C ILE A 78 5.19 -2.28 -2.96
N ILE A 79 4.58 -1.33 -2.25
CA ILE A 79 3.13 -1.30 -2.04
C ILE A 79 2.54 -0.49 -3.19
N TRP A 80 1.80 -1.14 -4.08
CA TRP A 80 1.30 -0.54 -5.31
C TRP A 80 -0.15 -0.94 -5.60
N GLY A 81 -0.66 -0.53 -6.76
CA GLY A 81 -1.98 -0.91 -7.25
C GLY A 81 -3.09 -0.34 -6.36
N PHE A 82 -4.10 -1.16 -6.07
CA PHE A 82 -5.24 -0.73 -5.25
C PHE A 82 -4.80 -0.28 -3.84
N THR A 83 -3.92 -1.05 -3.19
CA THR A 83 -3.44 -0.75 -1.84
C THR A 83 -2.62 0.54 -1.82
N GLY A 84 -1.75 0.74 -2.80
CA GLY A 84 -0.99 1.98 -2.95
C GLY A 84 -1.91 3.20 -3.07
N GLY A 85 -2.90 3.14 -3.98
CA GLY A 85 -3.87 4.23 -4.14
C GLY A 85 -4.71 4.50 -2.88
N LEU A 86 -5.09 3.45 -2.14
CA LEU A 86 -5.86 3.61 -0.90
C LEU A 86 -5.03 4.30 0.20
N LEU A 87 -3.78 3.87 0.40
CA LEU A 87 -2.88 4.47 1.38
C LEU A 87 -2.56 5.92 1.04
N ASP A 88 -2.30 6.21 -0.23
CA ASP A 88 -2.06 7.57 -0.73
C ASP A 88 -3.24 8.51 -0.40
N ALA A 89 -4.45 8.10 -0.78
CA ALA A 89 -5.66 8.87 -0.48
C ALA A 89 -5.88 9.05 1.03
N MET A 90 -5.58 8.04 1.85
CA MET A 90 -5.67 8.16 3.31
C MET A 90 -4.68 9.17 3.89
N LEU A 91 -3.43 9.17 3.44
CA LEU A 91 -2.41 10.13 3.89
C LEU A 91 -2.81 11.56 3.53
N TYR A 92 -3.31 11.79 2.31
CA TYR A 92 -3.82 13.09 1.88
C TYR A 92 -5.00 13.56 2.75
N GLN A 93 -6.03 12.72 2.89
CA GLN A 93 -7.24 13.08 3.64
C GLN A 93 -6.97 13.29 5.14
N ALA A 94 -5.99 12.58 5.71
CA ALA A 94 -5.57 12.75 7.10
C ALA A 94 -4.68 13.97 7.32
N GLY A 95 -4.23 14.65 6.25
CA GLY A 95 -3.29 15.77 6.34
C GLY A 95 -1.87 15.35 6.72
N TRP A 96 -1.50 14.09 6.48
CA TRP A 96 -0.17 13.55 6.75
C TRP A 96 0.72 13.50 5.51
N GLU A 97 0.17 13.80 4.33
CA GLU A 97 0.97 13.88 3.12
C GLU A 97 2.02 15.00 3.24
N GLN A 98 3.27 14.63 2.95
CA GLN A 98 4.37 15.56 2.78
C GLN A 98 4.61 15.78 1.27
N PRO A 99 5.10 16.96 0.84
CA PRO A 99 5.44 17.17 -0.57
C PRO A 99 6.45 16.13 -1.08
N TRP A 100 6.15 15.49 -2.20
CA TRP A 100 6.97 14.47 -2.85
C TRP A 100 6.86 14.59 -4.36
N ASP A 101 7.81 14.02 -5.10
CA ASP A 101 7.84 14.11 -6.56
C ASP A 101 6.93 13.04 -7.19
N SER A 102 5.71 13.43 -7.52
CA SER A 102 4.74 12.58 -8.23
C SER A 102 4.90 12.58 -9.74
N HIS A 103 5.73 13.47 -10.29
CA HIS A 103 5.99 13.60 -11.72
C HIS A 103 7.06 12.65 -12.22
N LYS A 104 7.90 12.14 -11.31
CA LYS A 104 8.87 11.10 -11.63
C LYS A 104 8.22 9.72 -11.60
N HIS A 105 8.11 9.14 -12.79
CA HIS A 105 7.54 7.81 -12.99
C HIS A 105 8.63 6.75 -13.08
N TYR A 106 8.32 5.56 -12.55
CA TYR A 106 9.16 4.37 -12.61
C TYR A 106 8.39 3.25 -13.31
N ASP A 107 9.05 2.49 -14.18
CA ASP A 107 8.45 1.29 -14.75
C ASP A 107 8.11 0.29 -13.63
N LEU A 108 6.87 -0.19 -13.60
CA LEU A 108 6.37 -1.08 -12.55
C LEU A 108 7.11 -2.42 -12.54
N TYR A 109 7.33 -3.02 -13.71
CA TYR A 109 7.94 -4.35 -13.82
C TYR A 109 9.40 -4.32 -13.35
N ASP A 110 10.17 -3.32 -13.79
CA ASP A 110 11.54 -3.09 -13.32
C ASP A 110 11.59 -2.81 -11.81
N THR A 111 10.59 -2.07 -11.30
CA THR A 111 10.51 -1.73 -9.87
C THR A 111 10.21 -2.95 -9.02
N LEU A 112 9.30 -3.83 -9.46
CA LEU A 112 8.97 -5.10 -8.78
C LEU A 112 10.08 -6.14 -8.90
N ALA A 113 10.77 -6.22 -10.05
CA ALA A 113 11.91 -7.13 -10.23
C ALA A 113 13.07 -6.84 -9.25
N ARG A 114 13.14 -5.61 -8.73
CA ARG A 114 14.13 -5.17 -7.73
C ARG A 114 13.58 -5.22 -6.30
N SER A 115 12.36 -5.70 -6.10
CA SER A 115 11.69 -5.75 -4.80
C SER A 115 11.55 -7.17 -4.26
N ARG A 116 11.14 -7.25 -3.00
CA ARG A 116 10.84 -8.50 -2.29
C ARG A 116 9.42 -9.01 -2.53
N ASN A 117 8.62 -8.36 -3.39
CA ASN A 117 7.21 -8.71 -3.60
C ASN A 117 7.01 -10.14 -4.13
N ASN A 118 8.00 -10.70 -4.83
CA ASN A 118 7.92 -12.04 -5.42
C ASN A 118 6.65 -12.27 -6.26
N GLU A 119 6.11 -11.19 -6.84
CA GLU A 119 4.87 -11.22 -7.60
C GLU A 119 5.14 -11.80 -8.99
N ARG A 120 4.32 -12.78 -9.38
CA ARG A 120 4.33 -13.31 -10.75
C ARG A 120 3.60 -12.35 -11.66
N LEU A 121 4.38 -11.61 -12.42
CA LEU A 121 3.92 -10.71 -13.47
C LEU A 121 3.76 -11.55 -14.76
N THR A 122 2.63 -12.26 -14.85
CA THR A 122 2.24 -13.07 -16.03
C THR A 122 1.14 -12.40 -16.82
#